data_AF-A0A9D1KGW9-F1
#
_entry.id   AF-A0A9D1KGW9-F1
#
_cell.length_a   1.000
_cell.length_b   1.000
_cell.length_c   1.000
_cell.angle_alpha   90.00
_cell.angle_beta   90.00
_cell.angle_gamma   90.00
#
_symmetry.space_group_name_H-M   'P 1'
#
loop_
_entity.id
_entity.type
_entity.pdbx_description
1 polymer ?
#
loop_
_entity_poly.entity_id
_entity_poly.type
_entity_poly.pdbx_seq_one_letter_code
_entity_poly.pdbx_strand_id
1 'polypeptide(L)'
;ITVPGQVLNLDGAEGDQVYTVDVEDYLTDQENVSIPWDSQVTITLRVQQTEHRTLEVSTDRIIRVGGQDDFHYTYDRDTIEVVVEGLSEDLEGLDASDLIMEMDVSQMGIGSYAGVLTFDGLDDGVEVTSYSDFHVLVSSREIGPGVSVTEESSQDESTAADESTSQVQESSTEQTESSSETAAP
;
A
#
# COMPACT_ATOMS: atom_id res chain seq x y z
N ILE A 1 37.52 12.56 31.67
CA ILE A 1 36.16 13.14 31.81
C ILE A 1 35.25 12.35 30.90
N THR A 2 34.15 11.85 31.43
CA THR A 2 33.19 11.03 30.69
C THR A 2 31.81 11.55 31.06
N VAL A 3 31.15 12.22 30.13
CA VAL A 3 29.76 12.68 30.32
C VAL A 3 28.86 11.45 30.13
N PRO A 4 28.03 11.07 31.12
CA PRO A 4 27.17 9.90 31.01
C PRO A 4 26.09 10.14 29.94
N GLY A 5 25.93 9.18 29.02
CA GLY A 5 24.95 9.27 27.92
C GLY A 5 23.49 9.37 28.39
N GLN A 6 23.20 9.12 29.68
CA GLN A 6 21.87 9.21 30.29
C GLN A 6 21.32 10.64 30.36
N VAL A 7 22.19 11.66 30.23
CA VAL A 7 21.77 13.08 30.20
C VAL A 7 21.34 13.50 28.80
N LEU A 8 21.68 12.71 27.79
CA LEU A 8 21.41 12.94 26.38
C LEU A 8 20.18 12.13 25.96
N ASN A 9 19.00 12.56 26.40
CA ASN A 9 17.76 11.93 26.01
C ASN A 9 17.28 12.51 24.66
N LEU A 10 16.95 11.63 23.72
CA LEU A 10 16.38 11.97 22.40
C LEU A 10 14.96 11.40 22.21
N ASP A 11 14.40 10.78 23.24
CA ASP A 11 13.06 10.19 23.21
C ASP A 11 12.01 11.28 22.97
N GLY A 12 11.36 11.22 21.80
CA GLY A 12 10.36 12.21 21.37
C GLY A 12 10.92 13.55 20.89
N ALA A 13 12.22 13.65 20.59
CA ALA A 13 12.80 14.89 20.08
C ALA A 13 12.44 15.12 18.61
N GLU A 14 11.62 16.14 18.33
CA GLU A 14 11.22 16.55 16.97
C GLU A 14 12.25 17.48 16.29
N GLY A 15 13.52 17.49 16.74
CA GLY A 15 14.56 18.35 16.18
C GLY A 15 15.84 18.39 17.00
N ASP A 16 16.79 19.20 16.54
CA ASP A 16 18.12 19.35 17.16
C ASP A 16 18.01 19.79 18.62
N GLN A 17 18.68 19.04 19.50
CA GLN A 17 18.67 19.31 20.93
C GLN A 17 20.04 19.84 21.36
N VAL A 18 20.02 21.00 22.00
CA VAL A 18 21.22 21.62 22.58
C VAL A 18 21.24 21.36 24.08
N TYR A 19 22.35 20.81 24.56
CA TYR A 19 22.63 20.60 25.98
C TYR A 19 23.87 21.40 26.37
N THR A 20 23.76 22.13 27.47
CA THR A 20 24.92 22.80 28.07
C THR A 20 25.32 22.03 29.31
N VAL A 21 26.56 21.54 29.32
CA VAL A 21 27.13 20.76 30.42
C VAL A 21 28.24 21.58 31.05
N ASP A 22 28.22 21.70 32.38
CA ASP A 22 29.31 22.29 33.11
C ASP A 22 30.38 21.22 33.41
N VAL A 23 31.61 21.48 32.98
CA VAL A 23 32.71 20.52 33.10
C VAL A 23 33.17 20.39 34.56
N GLU A 24 32.95 21.39 35.43
CA GLU A 24 33.28 21.30 36.86
C GLU A 24 32.46 20.23 37.58
N ASP A 25 31.24 19.95 37.11
CA ASP A 25 30.33 18.94 37.69
C ASP A 25 30.83 17.50 37.47
N TYR A 26 31.73 17.28 36.50
CA TYR A 26 32.26 15.97 36.12
C TYR A 26 33.75 15.79 36.41
N LEU A 27 34.36 16.71 37.18
CA LEU A 27 35.73 16.55 37.66
C LEU A 27 35.81 15.43 38.70
N THR A 28 36.84 14.58 38.58
CA THR A 28 37.08 13.46 39.51
C THR A 28 37.46 13.92 40.92
N ASP A 29 37.92 15.16 41.07
CA ASP A 29 38.41 15.75 42.32
C ASP A 29 37.83 17.18 42.49
N GLN A 30 36.52 17.25 42.76
CA GLN A 30 35.78 18.53 42.86
C GLN A 30 36.21 19.40 44.07
N GLU A 31 36.86 18.81 45.07
CA GLU A 31 37.30 19.52 46.28
C GLU A 31 38.64 20.25 46.12
N ASN A 32 39.49 19.87 45.15
CA ASN A 32 40.84 20.43 44.97
C ASN A 32 41.11 21.01 43.58
N VAL A 33 40.22 20.81 42.62
CA VAL A 33 40.38 21.29 41.24
C VAL A 33 39.17 22.14 40.89
N SER A 34 39.42 23.40 40.58
CA SER A 34 38.40 24.34 40.08
C SER A 34 38.95 25.05 38.85
N ILE A 35 38.10 25.27 37.86
CA ILE A 35 38.49 25.78 36.55
C ILE A 35 38.26 27.30 36.57
N PRO A 36 39.31 28.14 36.45
CA PRO A 36 39.18 29.59 36.59
C PRO A 36 38.59 30.29 35.35
N TRP A 37 38.09 29.52 34.38
CA TRP A 37 37.54 30.00 33.12
C TRP A 37 36.18 29.36 32.88
N ASP A 38 35.45 29.87 31.88
CA ASP A 38 34.14 29.34 31.51
C ASP A 38 34.23 27.84 31.19
N SER A 39 33.55 27.04 32.02
CA SER A 39 33.60 25.58 32.00
C SER A 39 32.38 24.98 31.32
N GLN A 40 31.57 25.80 30.64
CA GLN A 40 30.44 25.31 29.89
C GLN A 40 30.89 24.71 28.55
N VAL A 41 30.46 23.48 28.32
CA VAL A 41 30.56 22.81 27.02
C VAL A 41 29.15 22.70 26.46
N THR A 42 28.97 23.22 25.25
CA THR A 42 27.74 23.04 24.48
C THR A 42 27.85 21.78 23.65
N ILE A 43 26.91 20.86 23.85
CA ILE A 43 26.76 19.63 23.09
C ILE A 43 25.49 19.78 22.25
N THR A 44 25.65 19.75 20.93
CA THR A 44 24.52 19.77 19.99
C THR A 44 24.28 18.35 19.50
N LEU A 45 23.12 17.79 19.82
CA LEU A 45 22.65 16.54 19.27
C LEU A 45 21.77 16.86 18.07
N ARG A 46 22.23 16.46 16.89
CA ARG A 46 21.46 16.61 15.67
C ARG A 46 20.50 15.46 15.55
N VAL A 47 19.21 15.75 15.42
CA VAL A 47 18.17 14.73 15.27
C VAL A 47 17.64 14.82 13.85
N GLN A 48 17.80 13.72 13.10
CA GLN A 48 17.23 13.59 11.77
C GLN A 48 15.95 12.79 11.93
N GLN A 49 14.81 13.44 11.74
CA GLN A 49 13.52 12.77 11.72
C GLN A 49 13.27 12.21 10.32
N THR A 50 12.71 11.01 10.26
CA THR A 50 12.09 10.51 9.04
C THR A 50 10.72 11.16 8.87
N GLU A 51 10.41 11.58 7.65
CA GLU A 51 9.11 12.08 7.25
C GLU A 51 8.37 11.00 6.47
N HIS A 52 7.06 11.19 6.28
CA HIS A 52 6.24 10.31 5.46
C HIS A 52 5.73 11.07 4.24
N ARG A 53 5.80 10.44 3.08
CA ARG A 53 5.25 10.98 1.83
C ARG A 53 4.33 9.97 1.18
N THR A 54 3.19 10.44 0.68
CA THR A 54 2.25 9.63 -0.08
C THR A 54 2.45 9.90 -1.57
N LEU A 55 2.67 8.84 -2.33
CA LEU A 55 2.86 8.84 -3.77
C LEU A 55 1.65 8.18 -4.44
N GLU A 56 1.07 8.83 -5.42
CA GLU A 56 0.03 8.23 -6.27
C GLU A 56 0.70 7.53 -7.45
N VAL A 57 0.51 6.22 -7.57
CA VAL A 57 1.16 5.38 -8.59
C VAL A 57 0.10 4.64 -9.40
N SER A 58 0.25 4.61 -10.73
CA SER A 58 -0.66 3.87 -11.59
C SER A 58 -0.41 2.37 -11.56
N THR A 59 -1.48 1.57 -11.48
CA THR A 59 -1.42 0.10 -11.46
C THR A 59 -0.90 -0.50 -12.77
N ASP A 60 -0.94 0.25 -13.88
CA ASP A 60 -0.34 -0.13 -15.16
C ASP A 60 1.19 -0.29 -15.08
N ARG A 61 1.84 0.38 -14.13
CA ARG A 61 3.28 0.29 -13.89
C ARG A 61 3.70 -0.97 -13.14
N ILE A 62 2.74 -1.74 -12.60
CA ILE A 62 3.02 -2.95 -11.84
C ILE A 62 3.57 -4.02 -12.77
N ILE A 63 4.80 -4.46 -12.49
CA ILE A 63 5.46 -5.56 -13.18
C ILE A 63 4.86 -6.87 -12.65
N ARG A 64 4.19 -7.61 -13.53
CA ARG A 64 3.63 -8.92 -13.19
C ARG A 64 4.65 -10.02 -13.44
N VAL A 65 4.95 -10.80 -12.41
CA VAL A 65 5.86 -11.95 -12.49
C VAL A 65 5.05 -13.24 -12.46
N GLY A 66 5.39 -14.15 -13.38
CA GLY A 66 4.75 -15.47 -13.48
C GLY A 66 3.32 -15.50 -14.02
N GLY A 67 2.92 -14.47 -14.76
CA GLY A 67 1.63 -14.45 -15.47
C GLY A 67 1.51 -15.55 -16.52
N GLN A 68 0.31 -16.11 -16.65
CA GLN A 68 -0.02 -17.08 -17.71
C GLN A 68 -0.72 -16.38 -18.89
N ASP A 69 -0.34 -16.71 -20.13
CA ASP A 69 -0.89 -16.06 -21.35
C ASP A 69 -2.36 -16.43 -21.63
N ASP A 70 -2.82 -17.54 -21.06
CA ASP A 70 -4.22 -18.01 -21.08
C ASP A 70 -5.13 -17.21 -20.13
N PHE A 71 -4.56 -16.35 -19.28
CA PHE A 71 -5.29 -15.51 -18.34
C PHE A 71 -5.20 -14.03 -18.68
N HIS A 72 -6.28 -13.32 -18.35
CA HIS A 72 -6.36 -11.87 -18.37
C HIS A 72 -6.39 -11.35 -16.95
N TYR A 73 -5.51 -10.40 -16.65
CA TYR A 73 -5.37 -9.80 -15.33
C TYR A 73 -5.88 -8.35 -15.41
N THR A 74 -6.88 -8.03 -14.60
CA THR A 74 -7.48 -6.69 -14.53
C THR A 74 -7.47 -6.22 -13.08
N TYR A 75 -7.08 -4.97 -12.85
CA TYR A 75 -7.12 -4.35 -11.53
C TYR A 75 -8.46 -3.65 -11.30
N ASP A 76 -8.94 -3.61 -10.06
CA ASP A 76 -10.18 -2.87 -9.72
C ASP A 76 -9.96 -1.34 -9.69
N ARG A 77 -8.70 -0.91 -9.70
CA ARG A 77 -8.28 0.50 -9.63
C ARG A 77 -7.15 0.80 -10.60
N ASP A 78 -7.18 1.99 -11.17
CA ASP A 78 -6.13 2.51 -12.05
C ASP A 78 -4.94 3.11 -11.29
N THR A 79 -5.16 3.56 -10.04
CA THR A 79 -4.13 4.18 -9.19
C THR A 79 -4.19 3.63 -7.76
N ILE A 80 -3.03 3.58 -7.12
CA ILE A 80 -2.84 3.23 -5.71
C ILE A 80 -2.00 4.30 -5.02
N GLU A 81 -2.30 4.57 -3.76
CA GLU A 81 -1.48 5.43 -2.92
C GLU A 81 -0.44 4.58 -2.19
N VAL A 82 0.83 4.96 -2.26
CA VAL A 82 1.94 4.31 -1.57
C VAL A 82 2.54 5.30 -0.59
N VAL A 83 2.64 4.91 0.68
CA VAL A 83 3.25 5.70 1.75
C VAL A 83 4.68 5.23 1.95
N VAL A 84 5.62 6.13 1.75
CA VAL A 84 7.05 5.93 2.00
C VAL A 84 7.48 6.74 3.22
N GLU A 85 8.48 6.24 3.92
CA GLU A 85 9.16 6.90 5.04
C GLU A 85 10.65 7.03 4.72
N GLY A 86 11.25 8.17 5.04
CA GLY A 86 12.67 8.43 4.81
C GLY A 86 13.06 9.85 5.25
N LEU A 87 14.31 10.26 5.02
CA LEU A 87 14.72 11.64 5.34
C LEU A 87 14.05 12.63 4.37
N SER A 88 13.83 13.85 4.84
CA SER A 88 13.20 14.92 4.04
C SER A 88 13.89 15.13 2.68
N GLU A 89 15.22 15.13 2.67
CA GLU A 89 16.03 15.34 1.46
C GLU A 89 15.90 14.20 0.43
N ASP A 90 15.75 12.97 0.91
CA ASP A 90 15.55 11.79 0.06
C ASP A 90 14.10 11.73 -0.46
N LEU A 91 13.12 12.09 0.38
CA LEU A 91 11.72 12.12 0.00
C LEU A 91 11.37 13.27 -0.94
N GLU A 92 12.06 14.41 -0.88
CA GLU A 92 11.80 15.58 -1.74
C GLU A 92 12.03 15.26 -3.23
N GLY A 93 13.04 14.45 -3.54
CA GLY A 93 13.40 14.01 -4.89
C GLY A 93 12.73 12.73 -5.38
N LEU A 94 12.04 12.01 -4.49
CA LEU A 94 11.41 10.73 -4.81
C LEU A 94 10.08 10.93 -5.55
N ASP A 95 9.98 10.31 -6.73
CA ASP A 95 8.77 10.28 -7.53
C ASP A 95 8.21 8.86 -7.65
N ALA A 96 6.93 8.77 -8.01
CA ALA A 96 6.26 7.51 -8.34
C ALA A 96 6.94 6.74 -9.51
N SER A 97 7.85 7.40 -10.24
CA SER A 97 8.57 6.77 -11.35
C SER A 97 9.78 5.95 -10.94
N ASP A 98 10.37 6.26 -9.80
CA ASP A 98 11.53 5.58 -9.23
C ASP A 98 11.10 4.29 -8.50
N LEU A 99 9.84 4.25 -8.08
CA LEU A 99 9.24 3.08 -7.43
C LEU A 99 9.08 1.91 -8.42
N ILE A 100 9.79 0.81 -8.18
CA ILE A 100 9.60 -0.45 -8.88
C ILE A 100 8.61 -1.28 -8.08
N MET A 101 7.50 -1.67 -8.71
CA MET A 101 6.45 -2.47 -8.08
C MET A 101 6.32 -3.78 -8.82
N GLU A 102 6.50 -4.88 -8.10
CA GLU A 102 6.34 -6.23 -8.63
C GLU A 102 5.18 -6.94 -7.93
N MET A 103 4.43 -7.74 -8.70
CA MET A 103 3.36 -8.60 -8.21
C MET A 103 3.54 -10.01 -8.75
N ASP A 104 3.70 -10.99 -7.86
CA ASP A 104 3.70 -12.40 -8.24
C ASP A 104 2.26 -12.88 -8.46
N VAL A 105 1.97 -13.33 -9.67
CA VAL A 105 0.66 -13.89 -10.05
C VAL A 105 0.74 -15.37 -10.41
N SER A 106 1.89 -16.00 -10.19
CA SER A 106 2.18 -17.40 -10.53
C SER A 106 1.20 -18.39 -9.91
N GLN A 107 0.65 -18.05 -8.74
CA GLN A 107 -0.24 -18.91 -7.96
C GLN A 107 -1.73 -18.50 -8.06
N MET A 108 -2.06 -17.53 -8.94
CA MET A 108 -3.42 -17.03 -9.09
C MET A 108 -4.15 -17.77 -10.22
N GLY A 109 -5.22 -18.50 -9.87
CA GLY A 109 -6.17 -19.06 -10.83
C GLY A 109 -7.28 -18.06 -11.20
N ILE A 110 -8.31 -18.49 -11.92
CA ILE A 110 -9.50 -17.66 -12.19
C ILE A 110 -10.15 -17.24 -10.86
N GLY A 111 -10.46 -15.95 -10.70
CA GLY A 111 -11.03 -15.41 -9.48
C GLY A 111 -10.48 -14.03 -9.10
N SER A 112 -10.84 -13.54 -7.92
CA SER A 112 -10.37 -12.26 -7.39
C SER A 112 -9.40 -12.50 -6.23
N TYR A 113 -8.27 -11.80 -6.26
CA TYR A 113 -7.21 -11.89 -5.27
C TYR A 113 -6.83 -10.49 -4.79
N ALA A 114 -6.41 -10.38 -3.53
CA ALA A 114 -5.82 -9.15 -3.02
C ALA A 114 -4.44 -8.93 -3.67
N GLY A 115 -4.17 -7.68 -4.04
CA GLY A 115 -2.89 -7.26 -4.62
C GLY A 115 -1.79 -7.21 -3.57
N VAL A 116 -0.83 -8.13 -3.67
CA VAL A 116 0.37 -8.12 -2.84
C VAL A 116 1.53 -7.60 -3.68
N LEU A 117 2.07 -6.45 -3.28
CA LEU A 117 3.18 -5.82 -3.99
C LEU A 117 4.49 -5.99 -3.22
N THR A 118 5.54 -6.21 -3.98
CA THR A 118 6.92 -6.05 -3.52
C THR A 118 7.50 -4.79 -4.16
N PHE A 119 8.11 -3.96 -3.34
CA PHE A 119 8.69 -2.68 -3.76
C PHE A 119 10.21 -2.78 -3.81
N ASP A 120 10.81 -2.23 -4.86
CA ASP A 120 12.26 -2.14 -5.08
C ASP A 120 12.61 -0.80 -5.76
N GLY A 121 13.91 -0.54 -5.98
CA GLY A 121 14.38 0.68 -6.64
C GLY A 121 14.40 1.94 -5.77
N LEU A 122 14.20 1.81 -4.46
CA LEU A 122 14.28 2.92 -3.50
C LEU A 122 15.72 3.23 -3.09
N ASP A 123 15.99 4.51 -2.83
CA ASP A 123 17.26 4.98 -2.26
C ASP A 123 17.48 4.47 -0.83
N ASP A 124 18.75 4.47 -0.40
CA ASP A 124 19.14 4.04 0.95
C ASP A 124 18.50 4.94 2.01
N GLY A 125 17.75 4.35 2.94
CA GLY A 125 17.02 5.10 3.98
C GLY A 125 15.60 5.50 3.59
N VAL A 126 15.10 5.08 2.43
CA VAL A 126 13.67 5.19 2.07
C VAL A 126 13.02 3.81 2.06
N GLU A 127 11.90 3.67 2.74
CA GLU A 127 11.14 2.42 2.82
C GLU A 127 9.64 2.64 2.63
N VAL A 128 8.96 1.65 2.04
CA VAL A 128 7.49 1.68 1.93
C VAL A 128 6.88 1.16 3.22
N THR A 129 6.14 2.03 3.92
CA THR A 129 5.46 1.68 5.17
C THR A 129 4.09 1.05 4.92
N SER A 130 3.36 1.55 3.90
CA SER A 130 2.02 1.06 3.58
C SER A 130 1.60 1.43 2.16
N TYR A 131 0.57 0.77 1.63
CA TYR A 131 -0.04 1.11 0.35
C TYR A 131 -1.54 0.81 0.38
N SER A 132 -2.28 1.43 -0.56
CA SER A 132 -3.72 1.23 -0.72
C SER A 132 -4.06 -0.20 -1.11
N ASP A 133 -5.04 -0.79 -0.44
CA ASP A 133 -5.59 -2.08 -0.86
C ASP A 133 -6.20 -1.99 -2.27
N PHE A 134 -5.91 -3.01 -3.07
CA PHE A 134 -6.48 -3.22 -4.40
C PHE A 134 -6.62 -4.72 -4.66
N HIS A 135 -7.42 -5.08 -5.65
CA HIS A 135 -7.71 -6.44 -6.06
C HIS A 135 -7.35 -6.64 -7.54
N VAL A 136 -6.87 -7.83 -7.84
CA VAL A 136 -6.67 -8.32 -9.20
C VAL A 136 -7.72 -9.38 -9.50
N LEU A 137 -8.44 -9.17 -10.60
CA LEU A 137 -9.36 -10.12 -11.19
C LEU A 137 -8.65 -10.89 -12.30
N VAL A 138 -8.59 -12.20 -12.16
CA VAL A 138 -8.04 -13.12 -13.14
C VAL A 138 -9.19 -13.79 -13.87
N SER A 139 -9.26 -13.57 -15.18
CA SER A 139 -10.28 -14.17 -16.06
C SER A 139 -9.63 -15.04 -17.11
N SER A 140 -10.32 -16.08 -17.57
CA SER A 140 -9.88 -16.82 -18.75
C SER A 140 -9.86 -15.91 -19.97
N ARG A 141 -8.78 -15.96 -20.75
CA ARG A 141 -8.74 -15.38 -22.08
C ARG A 141 -9.63 -16.24 -22.98
N GLU A 142 -10.94 -16.02 -22.96
CA GLU A 142 -11.87 -16.79 -23.80
C GLU A 142 -11.43 -16.68 -25.28
N ILE A 143 -11.07 -17.81 -25.87
CA ILE A 143 -10.93 -17.95 -27.32
C ILE A 143 -12.34 -18.17 -27.88
N GLY A 144 -13.14 -17.09 -27.94
CA GLY A 144 -14.46 -17.09 -28.58
C GLY A 144 -15.52 -17.99 -27.92
N PRO A 145 -16.79 -17.86 -28.34
CA PRO A 145 -17.91 -18.46 -27.63
C PRO A 145 -17.88 -19.98 -27.76
N GLY A 146 -17.57 -20.71 -26.68
CA GLY A 146 -17.72 -22.16 -26.69
C GLY A 146 -16.94 -22.98 -25.66
N VAL A 147 -16.25 -22.40 -24.68
CA VAL A 147 -15.62 -23.22 -23.62
C VAL A 147 -16.02 -22.74 -22.23
N SER A 148 -17.17 -23.24 -21.78
CA SER A 148 -17.50 -23.23 -20.36
C SER A 148 -16.54 -24.17 -19.63
N VAL A 149 -15.56 -23.61 -18.91
CA VAL A 149 -14.80 -24.36 -17.90
C VAL A 149 -15.81 -24.74 -16.82
N THR A 150 -16.27 -25.98 -16.86
CA THR A 150 -17.12 -26.54 -15.82
C THR A 150 -16.21 -26.84 -14.64
N GLU A 151 -16.47 -26.18 -13.52
CA GLU A 151 -15.78 -26.38 -12.26
C GLU A 151 -15.96 -27.83 -11.79
N GLU A 152 -14.88 -28.62 -11.75
CA GLU A 152 -14.86 -29.89 -11.03
C GLU A 152 -14.68 -29.58 -9.53
N SER A 153 -15.76 -29.15 -8.88
CA SER A 153 -15.85 -29.22 -7.41
C SER A 153 -16.24 -30.64 -7.03
N SER A 154 -15.26 -31.40 -6.53
CA SER A 154 -15.48 -32.66 -5.83
C SER A 154 -16.29 -32.42 -4.55
N GLN A 155 -17.54 -32.88 -4.50
CA GLN A 155 -18.24 -33.04 -3.22
C GLN A 155 -19.28 -34.17 -3.26
N ASP A 156 -18.98 -35.20 -2.46
CA ASP A 156 -19.80 -36.23 -1.81
C ASP A 156 -21.30 -36.42 -2.15
N GLU A 157 -21.58 -37.66 -2.53
CA GLU A 157 -22.70 -38.55 -2.16
C GLU A 157 -23.89 -37.97 -1.36
N SER A 158 -25.10 -37.94 -1.97
CA SER A 158 -26.31 -38.66 -1.50
C SER A 158 -27.60 -38.27 -2.24
N THR A 159 -28.24 -39.29 -2.82
CA THR A 159 -29.70 -39.57 -2.97
C THR A 159 -30.70 -38.44 -3.27
N ALA A 160 -31.39 -38.53 -4.43
CA ALA A 160 -32.79 -39.01 -4.56
C ALA A 160 -33.40 -38.55 -5.89
N ALA A 161 -34.00 -39.49 -6.60
CA ALA A 161 -34.87 -39.26 -7.74
C ALA A 161 -36.19 -38.61 -7.31
N ASP A 162 -36.75 -37.70 -8.13
CA ASP A 162 -38.08 -37.91 -8.74
C ASP A 162 -38.37 -36.86 -9.83
N GLU A 163 -39.26 -37.24 -10.74
CA GLU A 163 -39.58 -36.60 -12.01
C GLU A 163 -40.77 -35.63 -11.89
N SER A 164 -40.94 -34.80 -12.93
CA SER A 164 -42.23 -34.42 -13.56
C SER A 164 -42.50 -32.92 -13.75
N THR A 165 -42.39 -32.53 -15.02
CA THR A 165 -43.39 -31.84 -15.88
C THR A 165 -44.50 -31.00 -15.25
N SER A 166 -44.65 -29.76 -15.75
CA SER A 166 -45.88 -29.30 -16.43
C SER A 166 -45.73 -27.89 -17.01
N GLN A 167 -46.00 -27.78 -18.31
CA GLN A 167 -46.29 -26.54 -19.06
C GLN A 167 -47.72 -26.06 -18.78
N VAL A 168 -48.02 -24.76 -19.04
CA VAL A 168 -49.05 -24.22 -19.97
C VAL A 168 -49.12 -22.69 -19.85
N GLN A 169 -48.92 -21.91 -20.94
CA GLN A 169 -49.91 -21.15 -21.78
C GLN A 169 -50.58 -19.95 -21.04
N GLU A 170 -50.89 -18.77 -21.60
CA GLU A 170 -51.16 -18.34 -22.98
C GLU A 170 -51.21 -16.79 -23.08
N SER A 171 -50.89 -16.27 -24.27
CA SER A 171 -51.50 -15.14 -25.03
C SER A 171 -52.20 -13.95 -24.33
N SER A 172 -51.81 -12.72 -24.70
CA SER A 172 -52.51 -11.94 -25.75
C SER A 172 -52.02 -10.49 -25.86
N THR A 173 -51.96 -10.04 -27.11
CA THR A 173 -51.74 -8.71 -27.67
C THR A 173 -52.70 -7.65 -27.15
N GLU A 174 -52.27 -6.39 -27.06
CA GLU A 174 -53.00 -5.25 -27.66
C GLU A 174 -52.12 -3.99 -27.79
N GLN A 175 -52.10 -3.45 -29.02
CA GLN A 175 -51.58 -2.14 -29.38
C GLN A 175 -52.65 -1.08 -29.08
N THR A 176 -52.27 0.10 -28.61
CA THR A 176 -53.04 1.33 -28.86
C THR A 176 -52.10 2.51 -29.10
N GLU A 177 -52.23 3.10 -30.27
CA GLU A 177 -51.61 4.35 -30.70
C GLU A 177 -52.29 5.57 -30.07
N SER A 178 -51.55 6.70 -30.08
CA SER A 178 -52.02 8.05 -30.42
C SER A 178 -52.23 9.14 -29.33
N SER A 179 -51.51 10.25 -29.58
CA SER A 179 -51.90 11.67 -29.49
C SER A 179 -51.73 12.48 -28.20
N SER A 180 -50.68 13.33 -28.24
CA SER A 180 -50.61 14.80 -28.02
C SER A 180 -51.47 15.51 -26.96
N GLU A 181 -50.82 16.35 -26.14
CA GLU A 181 -50.95 17.84 -26.09
C GLU A 181 -50.74 18.45 -24.68
N THR A 182 -50.14 19.67 -24.65
CA THR A 182 -50.31 20.77 -23.68
C THR A 182 -49.09 21.15 -22.83
N ALA A 183 -48.51 22.31 -23.18
CA ALA A 183 -47.68 23.16 -22.34
C ALA A 183 -48.23 24.59 -22.36
N ALA A 184 -48.62 25.11 -21.19
CA ALA A 184 -48.80 26.52 -20.78
C ALA A 184 -49.43 26.51 -19.36
N PRO A 185 -49.35 27.59 -18.55
CA PRO A 185 -48.92 28.97 -18.85
C PRO A 185 -47.59 29.42 -18.24
#